data_AF-A0A0W0VGB9-F1
#
_entry.id   AF-A0A0W0VGB9-F1
#
_cell.length_a   1.000
_cell.length_b   1.000
_cell.length_c   1.000
_cell.angle_alpha   90.00
_cell.angle_beta   90.00
_cell.angle_gamma   90.00
#
_symmetry.space_group_name_H-M   'P 1'
#
loop_
_entity.id
_entity.type
_entity.pdbx_description
1 polymer ?
#
loop_
_entity_poly.entity_id
_entity_poly.type
_entity_poly.pdbx_seq_one_letter_code
_entity_poly.pdbx_strand_id
1 'polypeptide(L)'
;MFKWPWAWCLDKPCLIDKKDSTKAKCECNVVNDRGDYVIVVNPAISPNSKNTCTAGIISSATVKQAEEITDFLKSQKELQPYPIQVINE
;
A
#
# COMPACT_ATOMS: atom_id res chain seq x y z
N MET A 1 18.33 3.87 -10.46
CA MET A 1 17.33 3.09 -9.70
C MET A 1 15.98 3.38 -10.33
N PHE A 2 15.37 2.40 -11.02
CA PHE A 2 14.06 2.59 -11.65
C PHE A 2 13.01 2.71 -10.55
N LYS A 3 12.38 3.88 -10.43
CA LYS A 3 11.24 4.08 -9.51
C LYS A 3 9.98 3.61 -10.23
N TRP A 4 9.37 2.56 -9.71
CA TRP A 4 8.14 2.01 -10.27
C TRP A 4 6.94 2.89 -9.84
N PRO A 5 6.01 3.19 -10.76
CA PRO A 5 4.78 3.89 -10.41
C PRO A 5 3.95 3.08 -9.43
N TRP A 6 3.35 3.77 -8.47
CA TRP A 6 2.42 3.18 -7.51
C TRP A 6 1.15 4.03 -7.42
N ALA A 7 0.09 3.48 -6.83
CA ALA A 7 -1.21 4.13 -6.73
C ALA A 7 -1.45 4.69 -5.33
N TRP A 8 -1.82 5.96 -5.22
CA TRP A 8 -2.33 6.53 -3.97
C TRP A 8 -3.86 6.55 -3.99
N CYS A 9 -4.45 5.61 -3.25
CA CYS A 9 -5.90 5.41 -3.18
C CYS A 9 -6.55 5.93 -1.89
N LEU A 10 -5.77 6.40 -0.91
CA LEU A 10 -6.32 6.87 0.37
C LEU A 10 -7.26 8.08 0.15
N ASP A 11 -8.43 8.03 0.78
CA ASP A 11 -9.53 9.00 0.70
C ASP A 11 -10.07 9.26 -0.71
N LYS A 12 -9.90 8.29 -1.61
CA LYS A 12 -10.44 8.36 -2.97
C LYS A 12 -11.83 7.74 -3.07
N PRO A 13 -12.67 8.23 -4.01
CA PRO A 13 -13.96 7.63 -4.24
C PRO A 13 -13.81 6.16 -4.68
N CYS A 14 -14.61 5.30 -4.07
CA CYS A 14 -14.69 3.88 -4.39
C CYS A 14 -16.13 3.49 -4.71
N LEU A 15 -16.31 2.64 -5.72
CA LEU A 15 -17.59 2.06 -6.10
C LEU A 15 -17.56 0.57 -5.77
N ILE A 16 -18.48 0.14 -4.91
CA ILE A 16 -18.68 -1.28 -4.58
C ILE A 16 -19.21 -2.01 -5.82
N ASP A 17 -18.69 -3.20 -6.10
CA ASP A 17 -19.18 -4.04 -7.19
C ASP A 17 -20.60 -4.53 -6.87
N LYS A 18 -21.55 -4.24 -7.76
CA LYS A 18 -22.95 -4.65 -7.60
C LYS A 18 -23.15 -6.17 -7.60
N LYS A 19 -22.22 -6.91 -8.20
CA LYS A 19 -22.29 -8.39 -8.27
C LYS A 19 -21.56 -9.07 -7.12
N ASP A 20 -20.70 -8.35 -6.41
CA ASP A 20 -19.89 -8.87 -5.32
C ASP A 20 -19.57 -7.75 -4.31
N SER A 21 -20.33 -7.69 -3.22
CA SER A 21 -20.18 -6.66 -2.19
C SER A 21 -18.85 -6.73 -1.42
N THR A 22 -18.06 -7.78 -1.62
CA THR A 22 -16.70 -7.90 -1.05
C THR A 22 -15.64 -7.18 -1.87
N LYS A 23 -15.99 -6.66 -3.06
CA LYS A 23 -15.09 -5.98 -3.98
C LYS A 23 -15.49 -4.53 -4.20
N ALA A 24 -14.51 -3.66 -4.37
CA ALA A 24 -14.70 -2.27 -4.77
C ALA A 24 -13.63 -1.86 -5.78
N LYS A 25 -13.95 -0.85 -6.61
CA LYS A 25 -13.02 -0.18 -7.51
C LYS A 25 -12.86 1.26 -7.06
N CYS A 26 -11.63 1.72 -6.89
CA CYS A 26 -11.31 3.07 -6.43
C CYS A 26 -10.55 3.85 -7.50
N GLU A 27 -10.79 5.16 -7.60
CA GLU A 27 -10.03 6.05 -8.48
C GLU A 27 -8.77 6.56 -7.80
N CYS A 28 -7.62 5.99 -8.13
CA CYS A 28 -6.35 6.33 -7.49
C CYS A 28 -5.52 7.29 -8.32
N ASN A 29 -4.69 8.08 -7.65
CA ASN A 29 -3.65 8.85 -8.34
C ASN A 29 -2.50 7.92 -8.70
N VAL A 30 -2.01 7.99 -9.94
CA VAL A 30 -0.72 7.39 -10.29
C VAL A 30 0.39 8.30 -9.79
N VAL A 31 1.24 7.78 -8.91
CA VAL A 31 2.35 8.49 -8.30
C VAL A 31 3.65 8.02 -8.90
N ASN A 32 4.38 8.97 -9.49
CA ASN A 32 5.75 8.78 -9.94
C ASN A 32 6.70 9.52 -8.97
N ASP A 33 7.88 8.95 -8.73
CA ASP A 33 9.05 9.64 -8.16
C ASP A 33 9.01 10.16 -6.71
N ARG A 34 8.04 9.77 -5.88
CA ARG A 34 7.94 10.26 -4.48
C ARG A 34 8.82 9.56 -3.43
N GLY A 35 9.82 8.79 -3.84
CA GLY A 35 10.74 8.08 -2.94
C GLY A 35 10.37 6.61 -2.77
N ASP A 36 11.03 5.95 -1.84
CA ASP A 36 10.80 4.53 -1.56
C ASP A 36 9.41 4.32 -0.94
N TYR A 37 8.75 3.26 -1.36
CA TYR A 37 7.36 2.96 -1.00
C TYR A 37 7.22 1.50 -0.58
N VAL A 38 6.23 1.23 0.27
CA VAL A 38 6.03 -0.08 0.88
C VAL A 38 5.01 -0.90 0.11
N ILE A 39 5.36 -2.13 -0.25
CA ILE A 39 4.42 -3.07 -0.87
C ILE A 39 4.12 -4.21 0.09
N VAL A 40 2.83 -4.53 0.24
CA VAL A 40 2.43 -5.74 0.96
C VAL A 40 2.56 -6.90 -0.01
N VAL A 41 3.50 -7.80 0.27
CA VAL A 41 3.63 -9.05 -0.49
C VAL A 41 2.50 -9.98 -0.06
N ASN A 42 1.46 -10.09 -0.88
CA ASN A 42 0.42 -11.09 -0.68
C ASN A 42 0.83 -12.38 -1.41
N PRO A 43 1.07 -13.50 -0.72
CA PRO A 43 1.45 -14.78 -1.35
C PRO A 43 0.43 -15.29 -2.36
N ALA A 44 -0.85 -14.93 -2.20
CA ALA A 44 -1.92 -15.29 -3.13
C ALA A 44 -1.90 -14.46 -4.42
N ILE A 45 -1.28 -13.27 -4.40
CA ILE A 45 -1.16 -12.38 -5.56
C ILE A 45 0.21 -12.57 -6.22
N SER A 46 1.25 -12.80 -5.43
CA SER A 46 2.59 -13.05 -5.91
C SER A 46 3.29 -14.07 -5.01
N PRO A 47 3.25 -15.37 -5.34
CA PRO A 47 3.88 -16.42 -4.54
C PRO A 47 5.40 -16.27 -4.42
N ASN A 48 6.01 -15.47 -5.31
CA ASN A 48 7.43 -15.08 -5.24
C ASN A 48 7.54 -13.56 -5.07
N SER A 49 8.27 -13.09 -4.06
CA SER A 49 8.43 -11.67 -3.72
C SER A 49 8.92 -10.79 -4.89
N LYS A 50 9.71 -11.35 -5.81
CA LYS A 50 10.25 -10.64 -6.98
C LYS A 50 9.18 -10.23 -7.99
N ASN A 51 8.13 -11.03 -8.15
CA ASN A 51 7.09 -10.75 -9.15
C ASN A 51 6.09 -9.68 -8.68
N THR A 52 6.02 -9.42 -7.37
CA THR A 52 5.15 -8.39 -6.79
C THR A 52 5.47 -7.02 -7.38
N CYS A 53 6.76 -6.73 -7.61
CA CYS A 53 7.22 -5.45 -8.18
C CYS A 53 6.88 -5.28 -9.67
N THR A 54 6.52 -6.36 -10.38
CA THR A 54 6.26 -6.34 -11.83
C THR A 54 4.81 -6.65 -12.20
N ALA A 55 3.94 -6.93 -11.22
CA ALA A 55 2.56 -7.34 -11.44
C ALA A 55 1.62 -6.18 -11.85
N GLY A 56 2.08 -4.93 -11.79
CA GLY A 56 1.30 -3.74 -12.12
C GLY A 56 1.44 -2.63 -11.08
N ILE A 57 0.58 -1.60 -11.19
CA ILE A 57 0.54 -0.50 -10.22
C ILE A 57 -0.20 -0.97 -8.95
N ILE A 58 0.45 -0.83 -7.80
CA ILE A 58 -0.08 -1.29 -6.50
C ILE A 58 -0.48 -0.07 -5.66
N SER A 59 -1.64 -0.16 -4.97
CA SER A 59 -2.02 0.83 -3.96
C SER A 59 -1.04 0.78 -2.79
N SER A 60 -0.39 1.89 -2.48
CA SER A 60 0.72 1.91 -1.52
C SER A 60 0.82 3.25 -0.77
N ALA A 61 1.87 3.41 0.03
CA ALA A 61 2.31 4.62 0.70
C ALA A 61 3.84 4.67 0.70
N THR A 62 4.42 5.86 0.82
CA THR A 62 5.88 6.01 1.03
C THR A 62 6.30 5.50 2.41
N VAL A 63 7.58 5.13 2.57
CA VAL A 63 8.14 4.74 3.88
C VAL A 63 7.89 5.83 4.93
N LYS A 64 8.13 7.09 4.58
CA LYS A 64 7.88 8.26 5.45
C LYS A 64 6.42 8.34 5.92
N GLN A 65 5.47 8.12 5.02
CA GLN A 65 4.05 8.12 5.39
C GLN A 65 3.70 6.95 6.31
N ALA A 66 4.31 5.78 6.11
CA ALA A 66 4.11 4.63 7.00
C ALA A 66 4.68 4.91 8.40
N GLU A 67 5.82 5.57 8.50
CA GLU A 67 6.41 6.02 9.76
C GLU A 67 5.53 7.06 10.46
N GLU A 68 5.08 8.10 9.75
CA GLU A 68 4.20 9.14 10.29
C GLU A 68 2.89 8.56 10.82
N ILE A 69 2.28 7.62 10.10
CA ILE A 69 1.09 6.90 10.55
C ILE A 69 1.40 6.05 11.77
N THR A 70 2.53 5.33 11.77
CA THR A 70 2.93 4.48 12.90
C THR A 70 3.13 5.30 14.17
N ASP A 71 3.80 6.44 14.08
CA ASP A 71 4.04 7.32 15.23
C ASP A 71 2.75 7.96 15.73
N PHE A 72 1.86 8.36 14.80
CA PHE A 72 0.51 8.77 15.17
C PHE A 72 -0.23 7.66 15.93
N LEU A 73 -0.23 6.42 15.41
CA LEU A 73 -0.92 5.29 16.03
C LEU A 73 -0.35 4.94 17.42
N LYS A 74 0.98 5.04 17.62
CA LYS A 74 1.59 4.86 18.96
C LYS A 74 1.06 5.86 19.99
N SER A 75 0.67 7.06 19.55
CA SER A 75 0.08 8.07 20.43
C SER A 75 -1.39 7.80 20.79
N GLN A 76 -2.06 6.86 20.10
CA GLN A 76 -3.47 6.54 20.31
C GLN A 76 -3.64 5.37 21.30
N LYS A 77 -4.48 5.53 22.32
CA LYS A 77 -4.73 4.45 23.30
C LYS A 77 -5.41 3.21 22.70
N GLU A 78 -6.26 3.40 21.70
CA GLU A 78 -7.15 2.34 21.19
C GLU A 78 -6.65 1.67 19.91
N LEU A 79 -5.76 2.33 19.16
CA LEU A 79 -5.31 1.90 17.83
C LEU A 79 -3.78 1.79 17.80
N GLN A 80 -3.22 1.04 18.75
CA GLN A 80 -1.77 0.81 18.79
C GLN A 80 -1.33 0.00 17.55
N PRO A 81 -0.24 0.40 16.88
CA PRO A 81 0.21 -0.27 15.67
C PRO A 81 0.84 -1.62 15.98
N TYR A 82 0.78 -2.55 15.01
CA TYR A 82 1.53 -3.79 15.07
C TYR A 82 2.95 -3.60 14.55
N PRO A 83 3.93 -4.42 15.00
CA PRO A 83 5.30 -4.35 14.48
C PRO A 83 5.32 -4.57 12.96
N ILE A 84 5.82 -3.58 12.22
CA ILE A 84 6.06 -3.70 10.77
C ILE A 84 7.42 -4.38 10.60
N GLN A 85 7.42 -5.54 9.94
CA GLN A 85 8.67 -6.19 9.53
C GLN A 85 9.10 -5.63 8.17
N VAL A 86 10.26 -4.98 8.14
CA VAL A 86 10.91 -4.56 6.88
C VAL A 86 11.65 -5.77 6.33
N ILE A 87 11.41 -6.10 5.05
CA ILE A 87 12.08 -7.20 4.37
C ILE A 87 13.03 -6.57 3.33
N ASN A 88 14.31 -6.97 3.39
CA ASN A 88 15.45 -6.49 2.57
C ASN A 88 16.08 -5.16 3.04
N GLU A 89 16.92 -5.22 4.07
CA GLU A 89 18.02 -4.25 4.25
C GLU A 89 19.18 -4.54 3.28
#